data_AF-A0A177NAF3-F1
#
_entry.id   AF-A0A177NAF3-F1
#
_cell.length_a   1.000
_cell.length_b   1.000
_cell.length_c   1.000
_cell.angle_alpha   90.00
_cell.angle_beta   90.00
_cell.angle_gamma   90.00
#
_symmetry.space_group_name_H-M   'P 1'
#
loop_
_entity.id
_entity.type
_entity.pdbx_description
1 polymer ?
#
loop_
_entity_poly.entity_id
_entity_poly.type
_entity_poly.pdbx_seq_one_letter_code
_entity_poly.pdbx_strand_id
1 'polypeptide(L)' 'MKIAVASQNRKQITGDMGTGLIRRLPQKNIRPLITKETDPNQTVQAFLNSTLKIKPFDRHQHGQFHL' A
#
# COMPACT_ATOMS: atom_id res chain seq x y z
N MET A 1 -12.33 -31.74 -6.77
CA MET A 1 -11.59 -30.54 -7.20
C MET A 1 -11.14 -29.78 -5.95
N LYS A 2 -9.84 -29.63 -5.71
CA LYS A 2 -9.31 -28.82 -4.59
C LYS A 2 -8.70 -27.55 -5.17
N ILE A 3 -9.37 -26.42 -4.98
CA ILE A 3 -8.78 -25.11 -5.29
C ILE A 3 -7.88 -24.78 -4.10
N ALA A 4 -6.59 -25.06 -4.21
CA ALA A 4 -5.62 -24.54 -3.28
C ALA A 4 -5.47 -23.04 -3.57
N VAL A 5 -6.23 -22.19 -2.86
CA VAL A 5 -5.99 -20.75 -2.89
C VAL A 5 -4.73 -20.50 -2.07
N ALA A 6 -3.60 -20.35 -2.74
CA ALA A 6 -2.41 -19.78 -2.13
C ALA A 6 -2.73 -18.31 -1.78
N SER A 7 -2.86 -18.01 -0.48
CA SER A 7 -3.02 -16.65 0.03
C SER A 7 -1.74 -15.84 -0.25
N GLN A 8 -1.62 -15.29 -1.46
CA GLN A 8 -0.47 -14.46 -1.88
C GLN A 8 -0.80 -12.96 -1.97
N ASN A 9 -2.00 -12.55 -1.55
CA ASN A 9 -2.50 -11.18 -1.74
C ASN A 9 -2.27 -10.27 -0.51
N ARG A 10 -1.05 -10.24 0.03
CA ARG A 10 -0.74 -9.33 1.14
C ARG A 10 -0.68 -7.89 0.65
N LYS A 11 -1.36 -6.97 1.35
CA LYS A 11 -1.31 -5.53 1.07
C LYS A 11 -1.04 -4.77 2.36
N GLN A 12 -0.25 -3.70 2.25
CA GLN A 12 -0.01 -2.77 3.34
C GLN A 12 -0.71 -1.45 3.01
N ILE A 13 -1.73 -1.10 3.80
CA ILE A 13 -2.48 0.15 3.64
C ILE A 13 -1.97 1.17 4.67
N THR A 14 -1.68 2.40 4.25
CA THR A 14 -1.18 3.49 5.11
C THR A 14 -1.65 4.85 4.61
N GLY A 15 -1.57 5.87 5.49
CA GLY A 15 -1.85 7.27 5.15
C GLY A 15 -0.82 7.91 4.22
N ASP A 16 0.45 7.49 4.39
CA ASP A 16 1.58 7.91 3.56
C ASP A 16 2.69 6.84 3.62
N MET A 17 3.58 6.82 2.63
CA MET A 17 4.68 5.86 2.56
C MET A 17 5.93 6.43 1.89
N GLY A 18 7.08 6.32 2.55
CA GLY A 18 8.37 6.67 1.96
C GLY A 18 8.82 5.72 0.83
N THR A 19 9.60 6.25 -0.10
CA THR A 19 10.12 5.55 -1.30
C THR A 19 10.89 4.26 -0.97
N GLY A 20 11.66 4.25 0.13
CA GLY A 20 12.39 3.07 0.58
C GLY A 20 11.47 1.92 1.01
N LEU A 21 10.33 2.22 1.64
CA LEU A 21 9.37 1.18 2.04
C LEU A 21 8.57 0.67 0.83
N ILE A 22 8.15 1.57 -0.06
CA ILE A 22 7.50 1.23 -1.34
C ILE A 22 8.37 0.26 -2.16
N ARG A 23 9.69 0.49 -2.18
CA ARG A 23 10.65 -0.37 -2.88
C ARG A 23 10.81 -1.76 -2.24
N ARG A 24 10.75 -1.87 -0.91
CA ARG A 24 10.99 -3.14 -0.18
C ARG A 24 9.76 -4.04 -0.08
N LEU A 25 8.56 -3.49 -0.04
CA LEU A 25 7.33 -4.28 0.13
C LEU A 25 7.08 -5.30 -1.01
N PRO A 26 7.27 -4.96 -2.30
CA PRO A 26 7.14 -5.92 -3.39
C PRO A 26 8.12 -7.10 -3.29
N GLN A 27 9.33 -6.88 -2.74
CA GLN A 27 10.32 -7.94 -2.50
C GLN A 27 9.83 -8.99 -1.48
N LYS A 28 8.80 -8.65 -0.68
CA LYS A 28 8.16 -9.54 0.29
C LYS A 28 6.77 -10.02 -0.15
N ASN A 29 6.42 -9.85 -1.42
CA ASN A 29 5.08 -10.11 -1.97
C ASN A 29 3.97 -9.31 -1.24
N ILE A 30 4.26 -8.06 -0.87
CA ILE A 30 3.30 -7.16 -0.24
C ILE A 30 3.08 -5.97 -1.17
N ARG A 31 1.82 -5.66 -1.48
CA ARG A 31 1.46 -4.51 -2.30
C ARG A 31 1.23 -3.27 -1.41
N PRO A 32 1.99 -2.18 -1.58
CA PRO A 32 1.71 -0.93 -0.88
C PRO A 32 0.44 -0.27 -1.43
N LEU A 33 -0.37 0.30 -0.54
CA LEU A 33 -1.56 1.09 -0.85
C LEU A 33 -1.56 2.33 0.05
N ILE A 34 -1.71 3.53 -0.54
CA ILE A 34 -1.81 4.78 0.19
C ILE A 34 -3.25 5.28 0.11
N THR A 35 -3.85 5.65 1.23
CA THR A 35 -5.21 6.22 1.31
C THR A 35 -5.21 7.48 2.18
N LYS A 36 -6.19 8.38 2.00
CA LYS A 36 -6.44 9.46 3.00
C LYS A 36 -7.33 8.99 4.15
N GLU A 37 -7.90 7.79 4.05
CA GLU A 37 -8.78 7.25 5.06
C GLU A 37 -8.02 7.08 6.38
N THR A 38 -8.57 7.62 7.45
CA THR A 38 -7.96 7.59 8.79
C THR A 38 -8.61 6.56 9.69
N ASP A 39 -9.87 6.19 9.41
CA ASP A 39 -10.55 5.15 10.18
C ASP A 39 -10.14 3.75 9.67
N PRO A 40 -9.59 2.88 10.54
CA PRO A 40 -9.16 1.54 10.12
C PRO A 40 -10.32 0.66 9.65
N ASN A 41 -11.49 0.76 10.28
CA ASN A 41 -12.65 -0.07 9.94
C ASN A 41 -13.21 0.33 8.57
N GLN A 42 -13.36 1.63 8.32
CA GLN A 42 -13.75 2.17 7.02
C GLN A 42 -12.73 1.85 5.94
N THR A 43 -11.43 1.92 6.26
CA THR A 43 -10.35 1.54 5.33
C THR A 43 -10.51 0.09 4.87
N VAL A 44 -10.72 -0.84 5.80
CA VAL A 44 -10.89 -2.27 5.50
C VAL A 44 -12.19 -2.50 4.73
N GLN A 45 -13.30 -1.89 5.13
CA GLN A 45 -14.58 -2.01 4.42
C GLN A 45 -14.49 -1.49 2.98
N ALA A 46 -13.94 -0.29 2.78
CA ALA A 46 -13.75 0.29 1.46
C ALA A 46 -12.79 -0.56 0.60
N PHE A 47 -11.77 -1.17 1.21
CA PHE A 47 -10.87 -2.08 0.51
C PHE A 47 -11.59 -3.34 0.03
N LEU A 48 -12.36 -4.00 0.89
CA LEU A 48 -13.12 -5.21 0.55
C LEU A 48 -14.18 -4.93 -0.51
N ASN A 49 -14.82 -3.76 -0.44
CA ASN A 49 -15.80 -3.31 -1.43
C ASN A 49 -15.18 -2.79 -2.73
N SER A 50 -13.84 -2.78 -2.85
CA SER A 50 -13.11 -2.20 -3.99
C SER A 50 -13.40 -0.70 -4.24
N THR A 51 -13.84 0.03 -3.21
CA THR A 51 -14.15 1.46 -3.24
C THR A 51 -13.07 2.32 -2.58
N LEU A 52 -12.01 1.71 -2.03
CA LEU A 52 -10.91 2.43 -1.38
C LEU A 52 -10.23 3.40 -2.35
N LYS A 53 -10.19 4.67 -1.98
CA LYS A 53 -9.51 5.72 -2.76
C LYS A 53 -8.01 5.65 -2.54
N ILE A 54 -7.31 5.05 -3.49
CA ILE A 54 -5.85 4.92 -3.46
C ILE A 54 -5.20 6.14 -4.08
N LYS A 55 -4.16 6.66 -3.44
CA LYS A 55 -3.30 7.70 -4.00
C LYS A 55 -2.09 7.11 -4.74
N PRO A 56 -1.63 7.77 -5.80
CA PRO A 56 -0.33 7.46 -6.39
C PRO A 56 0.79 7.71 -5.36
N PHE A 57 1.86 6.93 -5.48
CA PHE A 57 3.07 7.16 -4.71
C PHE A 57 3.72 8.45 -5.17
N ASP A 58 3.69 9.48 -4.34
CA ASP A 58 4.46 10.68 -4.64
C ASP A 58 5.93 10.32 -4.42
N ARG A 59 6.73 10.38 -5.49
CA ARG A 59 8.18 10.21 -5.39
C ARG A 59 8.71 11.52 -4.83
N HIS A 60 8.60 11.73 -3.52
CA HIS A 60 9.41 12.75 -2.86
C HIS A 60 10.87 12.29 -2.94
N GLN A 61 11.53 12.60 -4.06
CA GLN A 61 12.98 12.62 -4.14
C GLN A 61 13.41 13.75 -3.21
N HIS A 62 13.80 13.41 -1.98
CA HIS A 62 14.72 14.27 -1.25
C HIS A 62 16.05 14.23 -1.98
N GLY A 63 16.16 15.03 -3.04
CA GLY A 63 17.45 15.49 -3.53
C GLY A 63 18.10 16.23 -2.38
N GLN A 64 19.02 15.55 -1.69
CA GLN A 64 19.97 16.16 -0.78
C GLN A 64 20.82 17.12 -1.62
N PHE A 65 20.35 18.36 -1.78
CA PHE A 65 21.21 19.47 -2.15
C PHE A 65 22.10 19.75 -0.95
N HIS A 66 23.22 19.04 -0.86
CA HIS A 66 24.37 19.53 -0.13
C HIS A 66 24.98 20.64 -1.00
N LEU A 67 24.80 21.89 -0.58
CA LEU A 67 25.68 22.99 -0.96
C LEU A 67 26.95 22.93 -0.13
#